data_AF-A0A3L6P7P9-F1
#
_entry.id   AF-A0A3L6P7P9-F1
#
_cell.length_a   1.000
_cell.length_b   1.000
_cell.length_c   1.000
_cell.angle_alpha   90.00
_cell.angle_beta   90.00
_cell.angle_gamma   90.00
#
_symmetry.space_group_name_H-M   'P 1'
#
loop_
_entity.id
_entity.type
_entity.pdbx_description
1 polymer ?
#
loop_
_entity_poly.entity_id
_entity_poly.type
_entity_poly.pdbx_seq_one_letter_code
_entity_poly.pdbx_strand_id
1 'polypeptide(L)'
;MDLRAWTNLEERLGPTVEKLQGRLNEDQQLRAFTETGIKEHVLFGWAAAGHEAGMLCSVGNGRVNIRSGQVTDAAFVLSALPEQWQQFYSSSPEPPFQSYWGMFGQNIHQEGVEVRGKMDLFLALAPIWRRILDLSREAFCGPIEEEGPSNLTTDNLVGRYVYVDLPHWGRTKLFYEQSGDISKPAIIFLHTAGSDGRQYHGVMNHPDMLSRCHMTLFDMPGHGRSFPSETQIPGCHSNNEDAYVGTIAAVIKALGLKKPIVCGASMAGHVSLAVAIRAEEVGAGAVIPCQAAEFTDMERNHWSRSPFINQSLFTPEYIYGMMSPFSPQRERNLVWHTYSGQAFGMYHGDLDFYFGGWDGRGRVEKIDTSRCPVYMLTGDYDWSTTPELSAATARKIPGAKFTKMEGLGHFPATENPSRFVRYLAQAVDYVVEEMKKSP
;
A
#
# COMPACT_ATOMS: atom_id res chain seq x y z
N MET A 1 -20.14 26.49 -3.96
CA MET A 1 -20.45 25.14 -4.50
C MET A 1 -21.87 24.80 -4.09
N ASP A 2 -22.64 24.17 -4.98
CA ASP A 2 -24.00 23.73 -4.66
C ASP A 2 -23.98 22.32 -4.07
N LEU A 3 -23.79 22.23 -2.75
CA LEU A 3 -23.83 20.96 -2.02
C LEU A 3 -25.20 20.27 -2.10
N ARG A 4 -26.28 21.04 -2.37
CA ARG A 4 -27.63 20.48 -2.55
C ARG A 4 -27.72 19.61 -3.80
N ALA A 5 -26.88 19.85 -4.81
CA ALA A 5 -26.81 18.98 -5.98
C ALA A 5 -26.26 17.58 -5.65
N TRP A 6 -25.56 17.41 -4.52
CA TRP A 6 -24.96 16.12 -4.14
C TRP A 6 -25.78 15.35 -3.10
N THR A 7 -26.89 15.91 -2.61
CA THR A 7 -27.85 15.17 -1.77
C THR A 7 -28.73 14.21 -2.59
N ASN A 8 -28.91 14.48 -3.88
CA ASN A 8 -29.63 13.61 -4.81
C ASN A 8 -28.69 13.11 -5.91
N LEU A 9 -28.06 11.96 -5.68
CA LEU A 9 -27.12 11.39 -6.65
C LEU A 9 -27.83 10.90 -7.92
N GLU A 10 -29.11 10.53 -7.84
CA GLU A 10 -29.91 10.15 -9.02
C GLU A 10 -30.01 11.33 -10.01
N GLU A 11 -30.37 12.53 -9.55
CA GLU A 11 -30.42 13.71 -10.41
C GLU A 11 -29.02 14.14 -10.87
N ARG A 12 -28.02 14.04 -9.99
CA ARG A 12 -26.65 14.48 -10.28
C ARG A 12 -25.93 13.63 -11.30
N LEU A 13 -26.06 12.31 -11.18
CA LEU A 13 -25.32 11.33 -11.97
C LEU A 13 -26.19 10.70 -13.07
N GLY A 14 -27.52 10.84 -13.00
CA GLY A 14 -28.46 10.38 -14.02
C GLY A 14 -28.09 10.78 -15.45
N PRO A 15 -27.67 12.04 -15.72
CA PRO A 15 -27.22 12.44 -17.05
C PRO A 15 -25.99 11.69 -17.58
N THR A 16 -25.24 10.98 -16.72
CA THR A 16 -24.05 10.22 -17.10
C THR A 16 -24.33 8.73 -17.35
N VAL A 17 -25.56 8.24 -17.10
CA VAL A 17 -25.92 6.81 -17.16
C VAL A 17 -25.54 6.18 -18.51
N GLU A 18 -25.91 6.81 -19.63
CA GLU A 18 -25.62 6.27 -20.96
C GLU A 18 -24.11 6.20 -21.23
N LYS A 19 -23.38 7.27 -20.89
CA LYS A 19 -21.91 7.34 -21.03
C LYS A 19 -21.21 6.32 -20.15
N LEU A 20 -21.67 6.15 -18.91
CA LEU A 20 -21.16 5.13 -17.99
C LEU A 20 -21.43 3.73 -18.51
N GLN A 21 -22.66 3.44 -18.96
CA GLN A 21 -23.01 2.13 -19.53
C GLN A 21 -22.12 1.77 -20.73
N GLY A 22 -21.83 2.74 -21.62
CA GLY A 22 -20.89 2.55 -22.72
C GLY A 22 -19.49 2.13 -22.25
N ARG A 23 -18.94 2.84 -21.25
CA ARG A 23 -17.64 2.50 -20.64
C ARG A 23 -17.64 1.12 -19.98
N LEU A 24 -18.67 0.81 -19.20
CA LEU A 24 -18.81 -0.49 -18.54
C LEU A 24 -18.84 -1.63 -19.56
N ASN A 25 -19.50 -1.42 -20.69
CA ASN A 25 -19.55 -2.41 -21.76
C ASN A 25 -18.18 -2.65 -22.36
N GLU A 26 -17.32 -1.63 -22.51
CA GLU A 26 -16.01 -1.73 -23.17
C GLU A 26 -14.85 -2.11 -22.25
N ASP A 27 -15.01 -1.96 -20.92
CA ASP A 27 -13.93 -2.15 -19.96
C ASP A 27 -13.50 -3.62 -19.82
N GLN A 28 -12.26 -3.90 -20.25
CA GLN A 28 -11.73 -5.26 -20.26
C GLN A 28 -11.45 -5.80 -18.85
N GLN A 29 -11.05 -4.93 -17.90
CA GLN A 29 -10.80 -5.33 -16.52
C GLN A 29 -12.11 -5.79 -15.85
N LEU A 30 -13.18 -5.02 -16.01
CA LEU A 30 -14.50 -5.36 -15.49
C LEU A 30 -15.04 -6.65 -16.09
N ARG A 31 -14.89 -6.87 -17.41
CA ARG A 31 -15.26 -8.12 -18.07
C ARG A 31 -14.52 -9.32 -17.46
N ALA A 32 -13.21 -9.21 -17.25
CA ALA A 32 -12.39 -10.27 -16.65
C ALA A 32 -12.88 -10.70 -15.25
N PHE A 33 -13.40 -9.77 -14.45
CA PHE A 33 -13.96 -10.10 -13.12
C PHE A 33 -15.41 -10.59 -13.15
N THR A 34 -16.18 -10.21 -14.17
CA THR A 34 -17.61 -10.57 -14.28
C THR A 34 -17.86 -11.87 -15.05
N GLU A 35 -16.92 -12.31 -15.89
CA GLU A 35 -16.97 -13.60 -16.61
C GLU A 35 -16.42 -14.77 -15.77
N THR A 36 -16.74 -14.81 -14.48
CA THR A 36 -16.18 -15.75 -13.49
C THR A 36 -17.18 -16.82 -13.03
N GLY A 37 -18.33 -16.94 -13.70
CA GLY A 37 -19.37 -17.89 -13.32
C GLY A 37 -20.28 -17.39 -12.20
N ILE A 38 -20.47 -16.07 -12.10
CA ILE A 38 -21.46 -15.43 -11.22
C ILE A 38 -22.83 -16.08 -11.47
N LYS A 39 -23.34 -16.83 -10.49
CA LYS A 39 -24.56 -17.63 -10.62
C LYS A 39 -25.84 -16.83 -10.40
N GLU A 40 -25.77 -15.85 -9.53
CA GLU A 40 -26.91 -15.02 -9.14
C GLU A 40 -26.61 -13.56 -9.48
N HIS A 41 -27.62 -12.86 -9.95
CA HIS A 41 -27.54 -11.43 -10.18
C HIS A 41 -27.41 -10.71 -8.83
N VAL A 42 -26.40 -9.84 -8.70
CA VAL A 42 -26.23 -9.00 -7.52
C VAL A 42 -26.50 -7.54 -7.90
N LEU A 43 -27.43 -6.93 -7.18
CA LEU A 43 -27.72 -5.50 -7.27
C LEU A 43 -27.01 -4.81 -6.11
N PHE A 44 -26.16 -3.83 -6.40
CA PHE A 44 -25.62 -2.92 -5.39
C PHE A 44 -25.88 -1.46 -5.80
N GLY A 45 -25.77 -0.53 -4.87
CA GLY A 45 -25.96 0.88 -5.16
C GLY A 45 -25.02 1.81 -4.42
N TRP A 46 -25.07 3.10 -4.75
CA TRP A 46 -24.44 4.16 -3.97
C TRP A 46 -25.31 5.41 -3.93
N ALA A 47 -25.34 6.06 -2.77
CA ALA A 47 -26.22 7.18 -2.48
C ALA A 47 -25.57 8.15 -1.48
N ALA A 48 -26.11 9.38 -1.41
CA ALA A 48 -25.75 10.30 -0.35
C ALA A 48 -26.28 9.81 1.01
N ALA A 49 -25.52 10.04 2.08
CA ALA A 49 -25.91 9.64 3.42
C ALA A 49 -27.26 10.25 3.82
N GLY A 50 -28.16 9.43 4.35
CA GLY A 50 -29.54 9.83 4.68
C GLY A 50 -30.49 9.92 3.50
N HIS A 51 -30.07 9.55 2.28
CA HIS A 51 -30.89 9.58 1.07
C HIS A 51 -30.95 8.22 0.37
N GLU A 52 -32.09 7.90 -0.25
CA GLU A 52 -32.28 6.66 -1.02
C GLU A 52 -32.21 6.88 -2.54
N ALA A 53 -32.24 8.13 -3.01
CA ALA A 53 -32.09 8.45 -4.43
C ALA A 53 -30.61 8.41 -4.84
N GLY A 54 -30.25 7.46 -5.69
CA GLY A 54 -28.86 7.26 -6.09
C GLY A 54 -28.68 6.43 -7.36
N MET A 55 -27.58 5.71 -7.41
CA MET A 55 -27.19 4.87 -8.54
C MET A 55 -27.25 3.40 -8.17
N LEU A 56 -27.61 2.57 -9.14
CA LEU A 56 -27.81 1.14 -8.99
C LEU A 56 -27.09 0.40 -10.10
N CYS A 57 -26.34 -0.62 -9.72
CA CYS A 57 -25.61 -1.48 -10.61
C CYS A 57 -26.01 -2.94 -10.43
N SER A 58 -26.56 -3.54 -11.49
CA SER A 58 -26.83 -4.96 -11.56
C SER A 58 -25.64 -5.67 -12.20
N VAL A 59 -25.07 -6.65 -11.49
CA VAL A 59 -23.93 -7.45 -11.92
C VAL A 59 -24.39 -8.88 -12.12
N GLY A 60 -24.10 -9.45 -13.29
CA GLY A 60 -24.27 -10.87 -13.59
C GLY A 60 -23.09 -11.39 -14.42
N ASN A 61 -23.15 -12.64 -14.83
CA ASN A 61 -22.08 -13.28 -15.59
C ASN A 61 -21.85 -12.57 -16.94
N GLY A 62 -20.74 -11.85 -17.06
CA GLY A 62 -20.37 -11.04 -18.23
C GLY A 62 -21.33 -9.88 -18.56
N ARG A 63 -22.21 -9.47 -17.63
CA ARG A 63 -23.20 -8.40 -17.85
C ARG A 63 -23.25 -7.45 -16.67
N VAL A 64 -23.12 -6.15 -16.96
CA VAL A 64 -23.25 -5.08 -15.98
C VAL A 64 -24.25 -4.06 -16.51
N ASN A 65 -25.27 -3.71 -15.73
CA ASN A 65 -26.27 -2.72 -16.10
C ASN A 65 -26.37 -1.63 -15.05
N ILE A 66 -26.28 -0.37 -15.46
CA ILE A 66 -26.38 0.79 -14.58
C ILE A 66 -27.69 1.55 -14.79
N ARG A 67 -28.31 2.00 -13.70
CA ARG A 67 -29.45 2.93 -13.71
C ARG A 67 -29.40 3.85 -12.49
N SER A 68 -30.10 4.98 -12.54
CA SER A 68 -30.43 5.76 -11.35
C SER A 68 -31.76 5.29 -10.73
N GLY A 69 -32.01 5.66 -9.48
CA GLY A 69 -33.28 5.41 -8.79
C GLY A 69 -33.12 5.18 -7.29
N GLN A 70 -34.15 4.59 -6.68
CA GLN A 70 -34.17 4.28 -5.25
C GLN A 70 -33.31 3.05 -4.92
N VAL A 71 -32.34 3.18 -4.03
CA VAL A 71 -31.36 2.13 -3.70
C VAL A 71 -31.84 1.08 -2.68
N THR A 72 -33.11 1.14 -2.27
CA THR A 72 -33.70 0.31 -1.21
C THR A 72 -33.62 -1.19 -1.45
N ASP A 73 -33.61 -1.62 -2.71
CA ASP A 73 -33.57 -3.04 -3.09
C ASP A 73 -32.14 -3.58 -3.29
N ALA A 74 -31.12 -2.74 -3.09
CA ALA A 74 -29.74 -3.13 -3.26
C ALA A 74 -29.29 -4.08 -2.13
N ALA A 75 -28.53 -5.11 -2.48
CA ALA A 75 -27.96 -6.05 -1.53
C ALA A 75 -26.96 -5.36 -0.58
N PHE A 76 -26.27 -4.33 -1.08
CA PHE A 76 -25.52 -3.37 -0.27
C PHE A 76 -25.48 -1.99 -0.95
N VAL A 77 -25.31 -0.94 -0.15
CA VAL A 77 -25.23 0.46 -0.59
C VAL A 77 -23.98 1.12 -0.02
N LEU A 78 -23.21 1.74 -0.89
CA LEU A 78 -22.10 2.63 -0.52
C LEU A 78 -22.70 4.01 -0.19
N SER A 79 -22.55 4.46 1.05
CA SER A 79 -23.07 5.74 1.54
C SER A 79 -21.91 6.67 1.90
N ALA A 80 -22.03 7.95 1.53
CA ALA A 80 -21.11 9.02 1.93
C ALA A 80 -21.85 10.36 1.95
N LEU A 81 -21.34 11.35 2.69
CA LEU A 81 -21.91 12.69 2.72
C LEU A 81 -21.84 13.37 1.32
N PRO A 82 -22.76 14.31 1.02
CA PRO A 82 -22.76 15.05 -0.25
C PRO A 82 -21.41 15.65 -0.63
N GLU A 83 -20.71 16.29 0.32
CA GLU A 83 -19.40 16.88 0.14
C GLU A 83 -18.30 15.84 -0.15
N GLN A 84 -18.42 14.63 0.39
CA GLN A 84 -17.46 13.54 0.14
C GLN A 84 -17.66 12.98 -1.27
N TRP A 85 -18.91 12.79 -1.70
CA TRP A 85 -19.22 12.44 -3.09
C TRP A 85 -18.74 13.52 -4.05
N GLN A 86 -18.92 14.80 -3.71
CA GLN A 86 -18.40 15.89 -4.52
C GLN A 86 -16.87 15.80 -4.70
N GLN A 87 -16.13 15.51 -3.63
CA GLN A 87 -14.68 15.33 -3.70
C GLN A 87 -14.30 14.09 -4.50
N PHE A 88 -15.00 12.95 -4.31
CA PHE A 88 -14.79 11.73 -5.07
C PHE A 88 -14.94 11.96 -6.59
N TYR A 89 -15.94 12.73 -6.99
CA TYR A 89 -16.21 13.08 -8.39
C TYR A 89 -15.44 14.30 -8.91
N SER A 90 -14.39 14.74 -8.20
CA SER A 90 -13.44 15.74 -8.67
C SER A 90 -12.49 15.16 -9.72
N SER A 91 -12.05 15.98 -10.67
CA SER A 91 -10.97 15.62 -11.62
C SER A 91 -9.60 15.53 -10.94
N SER A 92 -9.48 16.10 -9.74
CA SER A 92 -8.29 16.05 -8.88
C SER A 92 -8.78 15.81 -7.45
N PRO A 93 -9.11 14.55 -7.08
CA PRO A 93 -9.60 14.25 -5.75
C PRO A 93 -8.45 14.35 -4.73
N GLU A 94 -8.65 15.16 -3.70
CA GLU A 94 -7.74 15.23 -2.55
C GLU A 94 -7.83 13.95 -1.72
N PRO A 95 -6.80 13.58 -0.95
CA PRO A 95 -6.90 12.46 -0.02
C PRO A 95 -7.95 12.74 1.09
N PRO A 96 -8.75 11.75 1.51
CA PRO A 96 -8.75 10.34 1.08
C PRO A 96 -9.83 10.03 0.02
N PHE A 97 -10.27 11.01 -0.77
CA PHE A 97 -11.40 10.92 -1.70
C PHE A 97 -11.06 10.28 -3.06
N GLN A 98 -9.81 9.85 -3.27
CA GLN A 98 -9.37 9.19 -4.50
C GLN A 98 -10.09 7.87 -4.81
N SER A 99 -10.66 7.23 -3.80
CA SER A 99 -11.45 6.00 -3.95
C SER A 99 -12.42 5.86 -2.77
N TYR A 100 -13.45 5.04 -2.94
CA TYR A 100 -14.33 4.71 -1.82
C TYR A 100 -13.59 3.95 -0.71
N TRP A 101 -12.59 3.13 -1.05
CA TRP A 101 -11.70 2.50 -0.05
C TRP A 101 -10.91 3.52 0.76
N GLY A 102 -10.44 4.59 0.12
CA GLY A 102 -9.82 5.72 0.81
C GLY A 102 -10.80 6.38 1.76
N MET A 103 -12.03 6.64 1.30
CA MET A 103 -13.03 7.28 2.16
C MET A 103 -13.46 6.41 3.34
N PHE A 104 -13.62 5.10 3.09
CA PHE A 104 -14.01 4.07 4.06
C PHE A 104 -12.86 3.68 4.99
N GLY A 105 -11.65 4.22 4.78
CA GLY A 105 -10.37 3.77 5.33
C GLY A 105 -10.38 3.35 6.81
N GLN A 106 -9.38 2.53 7.16
CA GLN A 106 -9.32 1.91 8.50
C GLN A 106 -8.83 2.87 9.60
N ASN A 107 -7.95 3.81 9.25
CA ASN A 107 -7.40 4.80 10.20
C ASN A 107 -8.19 6.09 10.22
N ILE A 108 -8.66 6.52 9.03
CA ILE A 108 -9.43 7.76 8.87
C ILE A 108 -10.90 7.38 8.83
N HIS A 109 -11.56 7.44 9.98
CA HIS A 109 -13.01 7.27 10.06
C HIS A 109 -13.71 8.58 9.73
N GLN A 110 -14.44 8.60 8.61
CA GLN A 110 -15.20 9.75 8.18
C GLN A 110 -16.68 9.58 8.51
N GLU A 111 -17.27 10.61 9.11
CA GLU A 111 -18.71 10.64 9.34
C GLU A 111 -19.48 10.46 8.03
N GLY A 112 -20.52 9.63 8.06
CA GLY A 112 -21.41 9.36 6.93
C GLY A 112 -20.87 8.37 5.89
N VAL A 113 -19.59 7.96 5.94
CA VAL A 113 -19.04 6.92 5.07
C VAL A 113 -19.32 5.53 5.65
N GLU A 114 -20.17 4.75 4.99
CA GLU A 114 -20.53 3.41 5.47
C GLU A 114 -20.97 2.46 4.35
N VAL A 115 -20.98 1.16 4.64
CA VAL A 115 -21.59 0.15 3.77
C VAL A 115 -22.87 -0.31 4.43
N ARG A 116 -24.02 0.05 3.86
CA ARG A 116 -25.34 -0.41 4.32
C ARG A 116 -25.65 -1.76 3.67
N GLY A 117 -26.14 -2.74 4.41
CA GLY A 117 -26.53 -4.06 3.87
C GLY A 117 -25.46 -5.14 4.02
N LYS A 118 -25.34 -6.02 3.02
CA LYS A 118 -24.52 -7.25 3.09
C LYS A 118 -23.02 -6.97 2.90
N MET A 119 -22.30 -6.82 4.01
CA MET A 119 -20.84 -6.62 4.02
C MET A 119 -20.06 -7.69 3.25
N ASP A 120 -20.44 -8.98 3.37
CA ASP A 120 -19.73 -10.06 2.65
C ASP A 120 -19.81 -9.90 1.13
N LEU A 121 -20.93 -9.39 0.60
CA LEU A 121 -21.05 -9.11 -0.84
C LEU A 121 -20.25 -7.88 -1.26
N PHE A 122 -20.19 -6.86 -0.41
CA PHE A 122 -19.30 -5.71 -0.63
C PHE A 122 -17.84 -6.14 -0.72
N LEU A 123 -17.39 -7.01 0.19
CA LEU A 123 -16.02 -7.53 0.20
C LEU A 123 -15.76 -8.46 -1.00
N ALA A 124 -16.68 -9.37 -1.30
CA ALA A 124 -16.53 -10.33 -2.40
C ALA A 124 -16.56 -9.68 -3.79
N LEU A 125 -17.32 -8.59 -3.95
CA LEU A 125 -17.44 -7.85 -5.22
C LEU A 125 -16.52 -6.63 -5.31
N ALA A 126 -15.53 -6.50 -4.43
CA ALA A 126 -14.59 -5.38 -4.41
C ALA A 126 -13.98 -5.02 -5.77
N PRO A 127 -13.45 -5.97 -6.56
CA PRO A 127 -12.89 -5.66 -7.88
C PRO A 127 -13.90 -5.06 -8.85
N ILE A 128 -15.18 -5.40 -8.68
CA ILE A 128 -16.27 -5.00 -9.57
C ILE A 128 -16.79 -3.63 -9.16
N TRP A 129 -17.25 -3.44 -7.92
CA TRP A 129 -17.84 -2.16 -7.52
C TRP A 129 -16.80 -1.04 -7.56
N ARG A 130 -15.54 -1.31 -7.18
CA ARG A 130 -14.48 -0.28 -7.21
C ARG A 130 -14.24 0.20 -8.63
N ARG A 131 -14.11 -0.72 -9.60
CA ARG A 131 -13.91 -0.38 -11.01
C ARG A 131 -15.11 0.38 -11.58
N ILE A 132 -16.34 0.01 -11.20
CA ILE A 132 -17.56 0.73 -11.60
C ILE A 132 -17.55 2.17 -11.06
N LEU A 133 -17.17 2.38 -9.81
CA LEU A 133 -17.07 3.71 -9.21
C LEU A 133 -16.00 4.58 -9.90
N ASP A 134 -14.84 4.02 -10.24
CA ASP A 134 -13.83 4.73 -11.04
C ASP A 134 -14.38 5.14 -12.41
N LEU A 135 -14.99 4.20 -13.14
CA LEU A 135 -15.56 4.48 -14.46
C LEU A 135 -16.73 5.47 -14.37
N SER A 136 -17.47 5.48 -13.26
CA SER A 136 -18.52 6.47 -12.98
C SER A 136 -17.91 7.87 -12.81
N ARG A 137 -16.82 8.00 -12.05
CA ARG A 137 -16.07 9.25 -11.95
C ARG A 137 -15.58 9.71 -13.32
N GLU A 138 -14.96 8.82 -14.10
CA GLU A 138 -14.47 9.16 -15.44
C GLU A 138 -15.61 9.58 -16.40
N ALA A 139 -16.77 8.94 -16.29
CA ALA A 139 -17.95 9.33 -17.04
C ALA A 139 -18.41 10.75 -16.67
N PHE A 140 -18.28 11.12 -15.40
CA PHE A 140 -18.70 12.42 -14.88
C PHE A 140 -17.70 13.55 -15.18
N CYS A 141 -16.45 13.44 -14.72
CA CYS A 141 -15.45 14.52 -14.80
C CYS A 141 -14.32 14.29 -15.82
N GLY A 142 -14.34 13.17 -16.55
CA GLY A 142 -13.24 12.76 -17.42
C GLY A 142 -12.18 11.92 -16.70
N PRO A 143 -11.27 11.27 -17.46
CA PRO A 143 -10.19 10.49 -16.88
C PRO A 143 -9.24 11.38 -16.07
N ILE A 144 -8.66 10.80 -15.01
CA ILE A 144 -7.59 11.46 -14.25
C ILE A 144 -6.33 11.45 -15.11
N GLU A 145 -5.66 12.59 -15.20
CA GLU A 145 -4.37 12.68 -15.87
C GLU A 145 -3.31 11.97 -15.02
N GLU A 146 -2.77 10.89 -15.56
CA GLU A 146 -1.74 10.08 -14.91
C GLU A 146 -0.36 10.51 -15.36
N GLU A 147 0.64 10.30 -14.50
CA GLU A 147 2.02 10.34 -14.96
C GLU A 147 2.32 9.20 -15.96
N GLY A 148 3.28 9.44 -16.85
CA GLY A 148 3.76 8.42 -17.76
C GLY A 148 4.45 7.28 -17.01
N PRO A 149 4.36 6.04 -17.51
CA PRO A 149 5.05 4.90 -16.91
C PRO A 149 6.57 5.07 -16.98
N SER A 150 7.29 4.33 -16.14
CA SER A 150 8.75 4.25 -16.25
C SER A 150 9.19 3.72 -17.63
N ASN A 151 10.12 4.43 -18.27
CA ASN A 151 10.70 4.10 -19.57
C ASN A 151 11.98 3.26 -19.49
N LEU A 152 12.21 2.57 -18.37
CA LEU A 152 13.38 1.71 -18.19
C LEU A 152 13.32 0.52 -19.15
N THR A 153 14.38 0.34 -19.94
CA THR A 153 14.52 -0.74 -20.93
C THR A 153 15.56 -1.80 -20.54
N THR A 154 16.26 -1.58 -19.44
CA THR A 154 17.35 -2.46 -18.97
C THR A 154 17.10 -2.83 -17.53
N ASP A 155 17.27 -4.11 -17.24
CA ASP A 155 17.21 -4.64 -15.89
C ASP A 155 18.63 -4.95 -15.39
N ASN A 156 19.00 -4.33 -14.28
CA ASN A 156 20.31 -4.39 -13.64
C ASN A 156 20.29 -5.30 -12.40
N LEU A 157 19.13 -5.86 -12.04
CA LEU A 157 19.01 -6.71 -10.86
C LEU A 157 19.59 -8.10 -11.14
N VAL A 158 20.38 -8.59 -10.17
CA VAL A 158 20.85 -9.97 -10.16
C VAL A 158 20.30 -10.67 -8.93
N GLY A 159 19.43 -11.65 -9.16
CA GLY A 159 18.82 -12.48 -8.12
C GLY A 159 19.66 -13.69 -7.73
N ARG A 160 19.75 -13.97 -6.43
CA ARG A 160 20.46 -15.10 -5.83
C ARG A 160 19.68 -15.66 -4.65
N TYR A 161 20.11 -16.82 -4.16
CA TYR A 161 19.61 -17.39 -2.91
C TYR A 161 20.72 -17.47 -1.87
N VAL A 162 20.34 -17.30 -0.60
CA VAL A 162 21.20 -17.50 0.55
C VAL A 162 20.47 -18.35 1.59
N TYR A 163 21.19 -19.26 2.25
CA TYR A 163 20.66 -19.95 3.42
C TYR A 163 20.99 -19.15 4.67
N VAL A 164 19.99 -18.94 5.52
CA VAL A 164 20.14 -18.19 6.77
C VAL A 164 19.44 -18.94 7.91
N ASP A 165 20.04 -18.87 9.09
CA ASP A 165 19.45 -19.36 10.33
C ASP A 165 18.78 -18.16 11.02
N LEU A 166 17.44 -18.14 11.01
CA LEU A 166 16.66 -17.04 11.57
C LEU A 166 16.35 -17.31 13.05
N PRO A 167 16.50 -16.32 13.95
CA PRO A 167 16.33 -16.55 15.38
C PRO A 167 14.96 -17.11 15.79
N HIS A 168 13.89 -16.70 15.10
CA HIS A 168 12.51 -17.05 15.45
C HIS A 168 11.87 -18.08 14.53
N TRP A 169 12.34 -18.15 13.29
CA TRP A 169 11.71 -18.96 12.24
C TRP A 169 12.54 -20.18 11.83
N GLY A 170 13.76 -20.32 12.37
CA GLY A 170 14.65 -21.41 12.04
C GLY A 170 15.33 -21.22 10.68
N ARG A 171 15.88 -22.30 10.14
CA ARG A 171 16.63 -22.22 8.88
C ARG A 171 15.70 -22.00 7.69
N THR A 172 16.12 -21.16 6.76
CA THR A 172 15.39 -20.94 5.51
C THR A 172 16.32 -20.61 4.35
N LYS A 173 15.78 -20.69 3.13
CA LYS A 173 16.42 -20.27 1.89
C LYS A 173 15.75 -18.99 1.40
N LEU A 174 16.44 -17.86 1.55
CA LEU A 174 15.92 -16.56 1.13
C LEU A 174 16.39 -16.21 -0.28
N PHE A 175 15.47 -15.66 -1.07
CA PHE A 175 15.78 -14.99 -2.32
C PHE A 175 16.15 -13.53 -2.03
N TYR A 176 17.21 -13.07 -2.69
CA TYR A 176 17.61 -11.67 -2.64
C TYR A 176 18.10 -11.20 -3.99
N GLU A 177 17.94 -9.91 -4.26
CA GLU A 177 18.35 -9.26 -5.50
C GLU A 177 19.28 -8.10 -5.17
N GLN A 178 20.21 -7.84 -6.08
CA GLN A 178 21.15 -6.74 -5.94
C GLN A 178 21.34 -5.97 -7.24
N SER A 179 21.62 -4.69 -7.11
CA SER A 179 21.97 -3.78 -8.20
C SER A 179 22.91 -2.68 -7.69
N GLY A 180 23.47 -1.89 -8.61
CA GLY A 180 24.42 -0.84 -8.29
C GLY A 180 25.82 -1.36 -7.95
N ASP A 181 26.78 -0.43 -7.83
CA ASP A 181 28.20 -0.71 -7.62
C ASP A 181 28.48 -0.95 -6.13
N ILE A 182 29.15 -2.07 -5.79
CA ILE A 182 29.49 -2.47 -4.41
C ILE A 182 30.38 -1.46 -3.65
N SER A 183 31.07 -0.57 -4.36
CA SER A 183 31.86 0.53 -3.77
C SER A 183 31.00 1.67 -3.23
N LYS A 184 29.71 1.72 -3.58
CA LYS A 184 28.76 2.72 -3.12
C LYS A 184 28.18 2.36 -1.75
N PRO A 185 27.63 3.34 -0.99
CA PRO A 185 26.90 3.07 0.24
C PRO A 185 25.85 1.96 0.06
N ALA A 186 25.85 0.99 0.98
CA ALA A 186 24.90 -0.10 0.96
C ALA A 186 23.52 0.38 1.45
N ILE A 187 22.47 -0.01 0.74
CA ILE A 187 21.08 0.15 1.18
C ILE A 187 20.37 -1.20 1.04
N ILE A 188 19.60 -1.58 2.05
CA ILE A 188 18.74 -2.76 2.05
C ILE A 188 17.28 -2.32 2.06
N PHE A 189 16.53 -2.75 1.05
CA PHE A 189 15.11 -2.50 0.93
C PHE A 189 14.29 -3.64 1.53
N LEU A 190 13.19 -3.27 2.16
CA LEU A 190 12.26 -4.16 2.83
C LEU A 190 10.85 -3.96 2.23
N HIS A 191 10.22 -5.06 1.81
CA HIS A 191 8.88 -5.06 1.22
C HIS A 191 7.78 -4.83 2.27
N THR A 192 6.63 -4.36 1.79
CA THR A 192 5.41 -4.19 2.60
C THR A 192 4.75 -5.53 2.95
N ALA A 193 3.77 -5.51 3.86
CA ALA A 193 3.05 -6.70 4.32
C ALA A 193 2.39 -7.45 3.16
N GLY A 194 2.54 -8.78 3.11
CA GLY A 194 1.94 -9.60 2.06
C GLY A 194 2.35 -9.14 0.65
N SER A 195 3.61 -8.79 0.47
CA SER A 195 4.18 -8.47 -0.83
C SER A 195 5.58 -9.06 -0.92
N ASP A 196 6.33 -8.69 -1.96
CA ASP A 196 7.68 -9.17 -2.20
C ASP A 196 8.56 -8.09 -2.86
N GLY A 197 9.76 -8.52 -3.19
CA GLY A 197 10.85 -7.74 -3.75
C GLY A 197 10.55 -6.90 -4.96
N ARG A 198 9.59 -7.33 -5.79
CA ARG A 198 9.21 -6.63 -7.02
C ARG A 198 8.79 -5.18 -6.76
N GLN A 199 8.40 -4.86 -5.52
CA GLN A 199 8.04 -3.50 -5.13
C GLN A 199 9.14 -2.45 -5.34
N TYR A 200 10.41 -2.83 -5.34
CA TYR A 200 11.52 -1.89 -5.49
C TYR A 200 12.24 -2.00 -6.84
N HIS A 201 11.78 -2.84 -7.77
CA HIS A 201 12.44 -3.01 -9.08
C HIS A 201 12.58 -1.69 -9.85
N GLY A 202 11.56 -0.83 -9.79
CA GLY A 202 11.62 0.50 -10.41
C GLY A 202 12.70 1.41 -9.80
N VAL A 203 12.91 1.32 -8.49
CA VAL A 203 13.94 2.08 -7.75
C VAL A 203 15.33 1.50 -8.02
N MET A 204 15.47 0.18 -7.96
CA MET A 204 16.72 -0.55 -8.13
C MET A 204 17.26 -0.49 -9.57
N ASN A 205 16.41 -0.19 -10.54
CA ASN A 205 16.82 0.08 -11.93
C ASN A 205 16.94 1.57 -12.26
N HIS A 206 16.61 2.48 -11.33
CA HIS A 206 16.64 3.90 -11.63
C HIS A 206 18.09 4.42 -11.72
N PRO A 207 18.49 5.12 -12.81
CA PRO A 207 19.87 5.58 -13.01
C PRO A 207 20.44 6.40 -11.84
N ASP A 208 19.63 7.29 -11.28
CA ASP A 208 20.03 8.10 -10.12
C ASP A 208 20.39 7.23 -8.91
N MET A 209 19.60 6.21 -8.61
CA MET A 209 19.85 5.29 -7.51
C MET A 209 21.04 4.35 -7.79
N LEU A 210 21.16 3.83 -9.02
CA LEU A 210 22.29 3.01 -9.46
C LEU A 210 23.63 3.74 -9.30
N SER A 211 23.64 5.05 -9.50
CA SER A 211 24.84 5.89 -9.35
C SER A 211 25.22 6.19 -7.89
N ARG A 212 24.27 6.03 -6.96
CA ARG A 212 24.38 6.42 -5.55
C ARG A 212 24.61 5.25 -4.60
N CYS A 213 23.99 4.10 -4.84
CA CYS A 213 23.91 3.03 -3.84
C CYS A 213 24.26 1.66 -4.41
N HIS A 214 24.81 0.80 -3.54
CA HIS A 214 24.73 -0.64 -3.70
C HIS A 214 23.42 -1.11 -3.07
N MET A 215 22.46 -1.46 -3.91
CA MET A 215 21.11 -1.78 -3.46
C MET A 215 20.95 -3.29 -3.30
N THR A 216 20.43 -3.70 -2.15
CA THR A 216 20.06 -5.07 -1.85
C THR A 216 18.59 -5.11 -1.45
N LEU A 217 17.88 -6.16 -1.82
CA LEU A 217 16.53 -6.44 -1.37
C LEU A 217 16.39 -7.94 -1.18
N PHE A 218 15.69 -8.37 -0.13
CA PHE A 218 15.36 -9.77 0.07
C PHE A 218 13.86 -9.95 0.28
N ASP A 219 13.36 -11.12 -0.13
CA ASP A 219 12.01 -11.56 0.19
C ASP A 219 12.03 -12.19 1.59
N MET A 220 11.12 -11.80 2.49
CA MET A 220 10.95 -12.44 3.80
C MET A 220 10.60 -13.94 3.64
N PRO A 221 10.80 -14.78 4.68
CA PRO A 221 10.39 -16.18 4.62
C PRO A 221 8.94 -16.35 4.14
N GLY A 222 8.73 -17.26 3.18
CA GLY A 222 7.41 -17.54 2.61
C GLY A 222 6.85 -16.47 1.64
N HIS A 223 7.60 -15.40 1.39
CA HIS A 223 7.22 -14.32 0.47
C HIS A 223 7.95 -14.45 -0.87
N GLY A 224 7.33 -13.93 -1.93
CA GLY A 224 7.93 -13.86 -3.26
C GLY A 224 8.56 -15.17 -3.71
N ARG A 225 9.89 -15.17 -3.84
CA ARG A 225 10.69 -16.33 -4.23
C ARG A 225 11.42 -16.99 -3.05
N SER A 226 11.33 -16.43 -1.85
CA SER A 226 11.86 -17.02 -0.64
C SER A 226 11.06 -18.24 -0.21
N PHE A 227 11.76 -19.24 0.34
CA PHE A 227 11.11 -20.43 0.86
C PHE A 227 10.46 -20.11 2.22
N PRO A 228 9.34 -20.79 2.57
CA PRO A 228 8.87 -20.76 3.95
C PRO A 228 9.96 -21.28 4.87
N SER A 229 9.97 -20.77 6.11
CA SER A 229 10.95 -21.22 7.10
C SER A 229 10.66 -22.65 7.58
N GLU A 230 11.66 -23.31 8.16
CA GLU A 230 11.53 -24.67 8.70
C GLU A 230 10.39 -24.81 9.72
N THR A 231 10.11 -23.75 10.48
CA THR A 231 9.07 -23.75 11.53
C THR A 231 7.71 -23.25 11.03
N GLN A 232 7.62 -22.78 9.78
CA GLN A 232 6.41 -22.15 9.25
C GLN A 232 5.36 -23.20 8.86
N ILE A 233 4.22 -23.15 9.55
CA ILE A 233 3.06 -23.98 9.23
C ILE A 233 2.19 -23.22 8.20
N PRO A 234 1.74 -23.88 7.10
CA PRO A 234 0.85 -23.25 6.12
C PRO A 234 -0.39 -22.62 6.75
N GLY A 235 -0.67 -21.36 6.41
CA GLY A 235 -1.80 -20.59 6.94
C GLY A 235 -1.61 -20.05 8.37
N CYS A 236 -0.47 -20.29 9.01
CA CYS A 236 -0.18 -19.87 10.39
C CYS A 236 1.07 -18.96 10.48
N HIS A 237 1.36 -18.20 9.43
CA HIS A 237 2.39 -17.16 9.50
C HIS A 237 1.98 -16.06 10.48
N SER A 238 2.95 -15.55 11.23
CA SER A 238 2.78 -14.41 12.14
C SER A 238 4.13 -13.73 12.31
N ASN A 239 4.11 -12.40 12.37
CA ASN A 239 5.30 -11.57 12.48
C ASN A 239 5.25 -10.73 13.77
N ASN A 240 6.42 -10.43 14.34
CA ASN A 240 6.59 -9.55 15.49
C ASN A 240 7.95 -8.83 15.42
N GLU A 241 8.20 -7.89 16.32
CA GLU A 241 9.41 -7.06 16.28
C GLU A 241 10.70 -7.90 16.28
N ASP A 242 10.81 -8.87 17.18
CA ASP A 242 12.03 -9.67 17.33
C ASP A 242 12.28 -10.61 16.15
N ALA A 243 11.22 -11.21 15.60
CA ALA A 243 11.29 -12.01 14.38
C ALA A 243 11.77 -11.16 13.20
N TYR A 244 11.22 -9.96 13.05
CA TYR A 244 11.52 -9.10 11.91
C TYR A 244 12.92 -8.49 12.00
N VAL A 245 13.27 -7.89 13.15
CA VAL A 245 14.60 -7.31 13.39
C VAL A 245 15.69 -8.39 13.32
N GLY A 246 15.46 -9.55 13.93
CA GLY A 246 16.39 -10.67 13.88
C GLY A 246 16.61 -11.20 12.45
N THR A 247 15.58 -11.17 11.61
CA THR A 247 15.70 -11.54 10.20
C THR A 247 16.54 -10.55 9.41
N ILE A 248 16.33 -9.25 9.61
CA ILE A 248 17.12 -8.20 8.96
C ILE A 248 18.60 -8.33 9.37
N ALA A 249 18.88 -8.50 10.66
CA ALA A 249 20.24 -8.68 11.18
C ALA A 249 20.91 -9.93 10.59
N ALA A 250 20.19 -11.06 10.50
CA ALA A 250 20.70 -12.29 9.92
C ALA A 250 21.05 -12.13 8.42
N VAL A 251 20.21 -11.43 7.65
CA VAL A 251 20.47 -11.16 6.23
C VAL A 251 21.67 -10.22 6.04
N ILE A 252 21.73 -9.12 6.80
CA ILE A 252 22.87 -8.18 6.78
C ILE A 252 24.18 -8.92 7.05
N LYS A 253 24.19 -9.79 8.08
CA LYS A 253 25.34 -10.62 8.43
C LYS A 253 25.70 -11.62 7.31
N ALA A 254 24.72 -12.35 6.79
CA ALA A 254 24.94 -13.39 5.79
C ALA A 254 25.46 -12.83 4.46
N LEU A 255 25.00 -11.63 4.07
CA LEU A 255 25.45 -10.94 2.86
C LEU A 255 26.68 -10.05 3.09
N GLY A 256 27.16 -9.94 4.33
CA GLY A 256 28.34 -9.16 4.67
C GLY A 256 28.18 -7.64 4.49
N LEU A 257 26.94 -7.14 4.52
CA LEU A 257 26.66 -5.71 4.33
C LEU A 257 27.25 -4.89 5.48
N LYS A 258 27.97 -3.81 5.15
CA LYS A 258 28.67 -2.97 6.13
C LYS A 258 27.87 -1.71 6.40
N LYS A 259 27.28 -1.62 7.60
CA LYS A 259 26.47 -0.47 8.04
C LYS A 259 25.46 -0.02 6.98
N PRO A 260 24.61 -0.91 6.43
CA PRO A 260 23.68 -0.52 5.38
C PRO A 260 22.64 0.47 5.91
N ILE A 261 22.11 1.28 5.00
CA ILE A 261 20.86 2.03 5.20
C ILE A 261 19.72 1.03 5.13
N VAL A 262 18.83 0.99 6.12
CA VAL A 262 17.61 0.16 6.07
C VAL A 262 16.44 1.02 5.63
N CYS A 263 15.76 0.64 4.54
CA CYS A 263 14.68 1.41 3.94
C CYS A 263 13.46 0.52 3.68
N GLY A 264 12.28 0.97 4.08
CA GLY A 264 11.06 0.17 3.98
C GLY A 264 9.80 1.00 4.13
N ALA A 265 8.69 0.56 3.52
CA ALA A 265 7.37 1.18 3.64
C ALA A 265 6.43 0.37 4.56
N SER A 266 5.45 0.99 5.19
CA SER A 266 4.40 0.32 5.98
C SER A 266 5.00 -0.45 7.18
N MET A 267 4.73 -1.75 7.32
CA MET A 267 5.41 -2.60 8.31
C MET A 267 6.94 -2.49 8.23
N ALA A 268 7.47 -2.35 7.03
CA ALA A 268 8.91 -2.21 6.84
C ALA A 268 9.42 -0.81 7.24
N GLY A 269 8.53 0.18 7.23
CA GLY A 269 8.79 1.49 7.82
C GLY A 269 8.82 1.42 9.35
N HIS A 270 7.83 0.77 9.98
CA HIS A 270 7.80 0.57 11.43
C HIS A 270 9.03 -0.20 11.93
N VAL A 271 9.38 -1.33 11.29
CA VAL A 271 10.58 -2.08 11.69
C VAL A 271 11.86 -1.29 11.45
N SER A 272 11.90 -0.34 10.51
CA SER A 272 13.05 0.55 10.35
C SER A 272 13.26 1.45 11.58
N LEU A 273 12.19 1.87 12.27
CA LEU A 273 12.30 2.56 13.56
C LEU A 273 12.82 1.61 14.65
N ALA A 274 12.34 0.36 14.69
CA ALA A 274 12.86 -0.68 15.59
C ALA A 274 14.35 -0.95 15.37
N VAL A 275 14.78 -1.01 14.10
CA VAL A 275 16.18 -1.15 13.70
C VAL A 275 17.01 0.04 14.18
N ALA A 276 16.52 1.27 14.08
CA ALA A 276 17.26 2.43 14.59
C ALA A 276 17.46 2.38 16.12
N ILE A 277 16.47 1.90 16.87
CA ILE A 277 16.60 1.65 18.31
C ILE A 277 17.67 0.57 18.59
N ARG A 278 17.77 -0.43 17.71
CA ARG A 278 18.64 -1.60 17.83
C ARG A 278 19.81 -1.59 16.83
N ALA A 279 20.27 -0.40 16.44
CA ALA A 279 21.15 -0.25 15.27
C ALA A 279 22.45 -1.06 15.38
N GLU A 280 23.04 -1.11 16.57
CA GLU A 280 24.26 -1.89 16.84
C GLU A 280 24.03 -3.40 16.75
N GLU A 281 22.90 -3.90 17.27
CA GLU A 281 22.52 -5.30 17.19
C GLU A 281 22.35 -5.75 15.73
N VAL A 282 21.69 -4.90 14.93
CA VAL A 282 21.40 -5.16 13.51
C VAL A 282 22.62 -4.94 12.62
N GLY A 283 23.55 -4.08 13.06
CA GLY A 283 24.65 -3.59 12.24
C GLY A 283 24.22 -2.55 11.20
N ALA A 284 23.11 -1.84 11.44
CA ALA A 284 22.60 -0.79 10.55
C ALA A 284 23.40 0.52 10.67
N GLY A 285 23.56 1.23 9.56
CA GLY A 285 24.25 2.53 9.53
C GLY A 285 23.30 3.73 9.62
N ALA A 286 22.12 3.61 9.03
CA ALA A 286 21.06 4.60 9.05
C ALA A 286 19.73 3.94 8.70
N VAL A 287 18.62 4.67 8.84
CA VAL A 287 17.30 4.21 8.41
C VAL A 287 16.55 5.27 7.62
N ILE A 288 15.77 4.82 6.64
CA ILE A 288 14.80 5.63 5.87
C ILE A 288 13.42 4.98 6.02
N PRO A 289 12.70 5.25 7.12
CA PRO A 289 11.36 4.73 7.34
C PRO A 289 10.36 5.45 6.42
N CYS A 290 9.72 4.69 5.52
CA CYS A 290 8.64 5.20 4.68
C CYS A 290 7.27 4.77 5.28
N GLN A 291 6.27 5.64 5.24
CA GLN A 291 4.91 5.34 5.74
C GLN A 291 4.91 4.77 7.17
N ALA A 292 5.68 5.39 8.07
CA ALA A 292 6.01 4.84 9.37
C ALA A 292 5.62 5.76 10.53
N ALA A 293 5.08 5.20 11.61
CA ALA A 293 4.85 5.87 12.87
C ALA A 293 5.37 5.05 14.06
N GLU A 294 5.53 5.70 15.21
CA GLU A 294 5.83 5.01 16.47
C GLU A 294 4.70 4.06 16.91
N PHE A 295 3.46 4.32 16.47
CA PHE A 295 2.28 3.52 16.78
C PHE A 295 1.13 3.87 15.82
N THR A 296 0.32 2.89 15.45
CA THR A 296 -0.89 3.07 14.64
C THR A 296 -2.11 2.53 15.40
N ASP A 297 -3.00 3.42 15.81
CA ASP A 297 -4.16 3.11 16.63
C ASP A 297 -5.37 2.73 15.77
N MET A 298 -5.26 1.60 15.07
CA MET A 298 -6.30 1.09 14.16
C MET A 298 -6.89 -0.23 14.64
N GLU A 299 -8.21 -0.36 14.56
CA GLU A 299 -8.89 -1.64 14.86
C GLU A 299 -8.64 -2.65 13.74
N ARG A 300 -8.12 -3.83 14.10
CA ARG A 300 -7.77 -4.89 13.14
C ARG A 300 -9.01 -5.59 12.60
N ASN A 301 -9.19 -5.60 11.27
CA ASN A 301 -10.15 -6.50 10.61
C ASN A 301 -9.50 -7.85 10.21
N HIS A 302 -10.33 -8.87 9.99
CA HIS A 302 -9.91 -10.23 9.67
C HIS A 302 -10.39 -10.73 8.30
N TRP A 303 -10.82 -9.84 7.40
CA TRP A 303 -11.44 -10.21 6.13
C TRP A 303 -10.50 -11.01 5.22
N SER A 304 -9.21 -10.65 5.18
CA SER A 304 -8.18 -11.35 4.39
C SER A 304 -7.91 -12.78 4.84
N ARG A 305 -8.31 -13.16 6.06
CA ARG A 305 -8.16 -14.52 6.61
C ARG A 305 -9.47 -15.32 6.56
N SER A 306 -10.58 -14.70 6.18
CA SER A 306 -11.87 -15.38 6.10
C SER A 306 -11.86 -16.45 5.00
N PRO A 307 -12.31 -17.69 5.27
CA PRO A 307 -12.45 -18.70 4.23
C PRO A 307 -13.58 -18.38 3.22
N PHE A 308 -14.44 -17.42 3.54
CA PHE A 308 -15.54 -16.98 2.68
C PHE A 308 -15.16 -15.81 1.77
N ILE A 309 -14.01 -15.19 2.00
CA ILE A 309 -13.49 -14.08 1.20
C ILE A 309 -12.25 -14.56 0.46
N ASN A 310 -12.24 -14.40 -0.86
CA ASN A 310 -11.05 -14.73 -1.64
C ASN A 310 -9.96 -13.68 -1.39
N GLN A 311 -8.94 -14.01 -0.59
CA GLN A 311 -7.88 -13.06 -0.23
C GLN A 311 -7.19 -12.47 -1.46
N SER A 312 -7.01 -13.25 -2.53
CA SER A 312 -6.30 -12.85 -3.75
C SER A 312 -7.07 -11.84 -4.58
N LEU A 313 -8.36 -11.66 -4.32
CA LEU A 313 -9.18 -10.61 -4.89
C LEU A 313 -9.41 -9.47 -3.90
N PHE A 314 -9.66 -9.78 -2.63
CA PHE A 314 -9.95 -8.76 -1.63
C PHE A 314 -8.73 -7.91 -1.26
N THR A 315 -7.60 -8.54 -0.93
CA THR A 315 -6.40 -7.83 -0.45
C THR A 315 -5.90 -6.75 -1.42
N PRO A 316 -5.70 -7.04 -2.72
CA PRO A 316 -5.24 -6.02 -3.66
C PRO A 316 -6.26 -4.90 -3.90
N GLU A 317 -7.55 -5.15 -3.68
CA GLU A 317 -8.59 -4.12 -3.75
C GLU A 317 -8.59 -3.24 -2.51
N TYR A 318 -8.47 -3.84 -1.33
CA TYR A 318 -8.45 -3.13 -0.05
C TYR A 318 -7.29 -2.12 0.00
N ILE A 319 -6.11 -2.56 -0.43
CA ILE A 319 -4.93 -1.70 -0.47
C ILE A 319 -4.96 -0.68 -1.62
N TYR A 320 -5.81 -0.87 -2.63
CA TYR A 320 -5.90 0.04 -3.77
C TYR A 320 -6.19 1.48 -3.33
N GLY A 321 -7.04 1.62 -2.31
CA GLY A 321 -7.44 2.93 -1.81
C GLY A 321 -6.32 3.75 -1.18
N MET A 322 -5.14 3.17 -0.97
CA MET A 322 -3.97 3.86 -0.42
C MET A 322 -3.00 4.38 -1.49
N MET A 323 -3.27 4.17 -2.78
CA MET A 323 -2.44 4.70 -3.87
C MET A 323 -2.92 6.09 -4.31
N SER A 324 -1.98 6.87 -4.82
CA SER A 324 -2.28 8.14 -5.51
C SER A 324 -3.02 7.88 -6.82
N PRO A 325 -4.11 8.62 -7.11
CA PRO A 325 -4.84 8.49 -8.37
C PRO A 325 -4.04 9.01 -9.58
N PHE A 326 -2.94 9.73 -9.35
CA PHE A 326 -2.06 10.27 -10.38
C PHE A 326 -0.87 9.35 -10.72
N SER A 327 -0.66 8.30 -9.92
CA SER A 327 0.34 7.27 -10.18
C SER A 327 0.03 6.52 -11.49
N PRO A 328 1.01 6.17 -12.33
CA PRO A 328 0.75 5.47 -13.59
C PRO A 328 -0.05 4.17 -13.40
N GLN A 329 -1.08 3.92 -14.23
CA GLN A 329 -1.94 2.74 -14.10
C GLN A 329 -1.16 1.41 -14.17
N ARG A 330 -0.09 1.33 -14.97
CA ARG A 330 0.74 0.12 -15.08
C ARG A 330 1.39 -0.23 -13.75
N GLU A 331 1.90 0.76 -13.04
CA GLU A 331 2.53 0.64 -11.75
C GLU A 331 1.51 0.32 -10.64
N ARG A 332 0.33 0.97 -10.66
CA ARG A 332 -0.80 0.59 -9.78
C ARG A 332 -1.24 -0.86 -10.01
N ASN A 333 -1.26 -1.32 -11.26
CA ASN A 333 -1.57 -2.71 -11.60
C ASN A 333 -0.50 -3.69 -11.09
N LEU A 334 0.77 -3.28 -11.06
CA LEU A 334 1.83 -4.09 -10.46
C LEU A 334 1.61 -4.24 -8.95
N VAL A 335 1.26 -3.16 -8.24
CA VAL A 335 0.89 -3.24 -6.82
C VAL A 335 -0.29 -4.21 -6.63
N TRP A 336 -1.36 -4.06 -7.42
CA TRP A 336 -2.49 -4.98 -7.37
C TRP A 336 -2.06 -6.44 -7.59
N HIS A 337 -1.20 -6.68 -8.60
CA HIS A 337 -0.72 -8.02 -8.94
C HIS A 337 0.11 -8.65 -7.81
N THR A 338 1.03 -7.91 -7.19
CA THR A 338 1.87 -8.47 -6.12
C THR A 338 1.01 -8.90 -4.93
N TYR A 339 0.03 -8.08 -4.54
CA TYR A 339 -0.89 -8.40 -3.44
C TYR A 339 -1.88 -9.54 -3.77
N SER A 340 -2.21 -9.75 -5.04
CA SER A 340 -3.04 -10.88 -5.48
C SER A 340 -2.30 -12.23 -5.39
N GLY A 341 -0.99 -12.23 -5.63
CA GLY A 341 -0.17 -13.43 -5.79
C GLY A 341 0.36 -14.09 -4.50
N GLN A 342 -0.13 -13.67 -3.33
CA GLN A 342 0.42 -14.11 -2.04
C GLN A 342 -0.14 -15.47 -1.58
N ALA A 343 0.69 -16.22 -0.84
CA ALA A 343 0.22 -17.40 -0.13
C ALA A 343 -0.82 -17.04 0.95
N PHE A 344 -1.76 -17.96 1.19
CA PHE A 344 -2.85 -17.73 2.16
C PHE A 344 -2.31 -17.39 3.55
N GLY A 345 -2.81 -16.30 4.13
CA GLY A 345 -2.46 -15.86 5.47
C GLY A 345 -1.15 -15.08 5.61
N MET A 346 -0.32 -14.93 4.56
CA MET A 346 0.93 -14.15 4.66
C MET A 346 0.67 -12.68 4.97
N TYR A 347 -0.18 -12.01 4.17
CA TYR A 347 -0.60 -10.62 4.42
C TYR A 347 -1.20 -10.44 5.82
N HIS A 348 -1.99 -11.43 6.28
CA HIS A 348 -2.60 -11.34 7.60
C HIS A 348 -1.56 -11.42 8.72
N GLY A 349 -0.65 -12.39 8.65
CA GLY A 349 0.38 -12.62 9.66
C GLY A 349 1.46 -11.54 9.71
N ASP A 350 1.81 -10.95 8.57
CA ASP A 350 2.71 -9.78 8.52
C ASP A 350 2.14 -8.60 9.29
N LEU A 351 0.83 -8.41 9.20
CA LEU A 351 0.13 -7.35 9.89
C LEU A 351 -0.05 -7.61 11.38
N ASP A 352 0.24 -8.81 11.90
CA ASP A 352 0.34 -8.99 13.36
C ASP A 352 1.47 -8.11 13.95
N PHE A 353 2.56 -7.88 13.20
CA PHE A 353 3.59 -6.92 13.59
C PHE A 353 3.06 -5.48 13.54
N TYR A 354 2.34 -5.13 12.48
CA TYR A 354 1.82 -3.79 12.28
C TYR A 354 0.70 -3.43 13.29
N PHE A 355 -0.09 -4.43 13.70
CA PHE A 355 -1.19 -4.31 14.65
C PHE A 355 -0.88 -5.06 15.96
N GLY A 356 -0.11 -4.40 16.84
CA GLY A 356 0.17 -4.88 18.20
C GLY A 356 1.53 -5.52 18.41
N GLY A 357 2.22 -5.97 17.35
CA GLY A 357 3.60 -6.45 17.43
C GLY A 357 4.67 -5.35 17.40
N TRP A 358 4.27 -4.08 17.21
CA TRP A 358 5.11 -2.89 17.26
C TRP A 358 4.50 -1.83 18.19
N ASP A 359 5.31 -1.33 19.11
CA ASP A 359 5.01 -0.12 19.89
C ASP A 359 6.30 0.63 20.17
N GLY A 360 6.50 1.74 19.46
CA GLY A 360 7.64 2.64 19.58
C GLY A 360 7.42 3.79 20.56
N ARG A 361 6.24 3.93 21.16
CA ARG A 361 5.97 5.01 22.12
C ARG A 361 6.88 4.87 23.33
N GLY A 362 7.52 5.95 23.76
CA GLY A 362 8.46 5.89 24.89
C GLY A 362 9.86 5.33 24.51
N ARG A 363 10.08 5.01 23.23
CA ARG A 363 11.29 4.36 22.71
C ARG A 363 11.92 5.13 21.56
N VAL A 364 11.12 5.68 20.64
CA VAL A 364 11.63 6.42 19.48
C VAL A 364 12.44 7.66 19.90
N GLU A 365 12.09 8.32 20.99
CA GLU A 365 12.84 9.47 21.50
C GLU A 365 14.25 9.12 22.02
N LYS A 366 14.53 7.82 22.21
CA LYS A 366 15.83 7.30 22.66
C LYS A 366 16.75 6.91 21.50
N ILE A 367 16.31 7.05 20.26
CA ILE A 367 17.15 6.79 19.08
C ILE A 367 18.29 7.79 19.07
N ASP A 368 19.53 7.29 19.04
CA ASP A 368 20.73 8.08 18.89
C ASP A 368 21.06 8.29 17.41
N THR A 369 20.60 9.40 16.85
CA THR A 369 20.83 9.72 15.42
C THR A 369 22.28 10.04 15.10
N SER A 370 23.15 10.23 16.09
CA SER A 370 24.59 10.34 15.84
C SER A 370 25.22 8.99 15.46
N ARG A 371 24.58 7.89 15.84
CA ARG A 371 24.97 6.52 15.51
C ARG A 371 24.17 5.94 14.35
N CYS A 372 22.87 6.27 14.28
CA CYS A 372 21.97 5.78 13.23
C CYS A 372 21.04 6.92 12.76
N PRO A 373 21.44 7.70 11.75
CA PRO A 373 20.62 8.78 11.22
C PRO A 373 19.25 8.30 10.73
N VAL A 374 18.22 9.13 10.94
CA VAL A 374 16.83 8.83 10.58
C VAL A 374 16.29 9.89 9.62
N TYR A 375 15.79 9.45 8.45
CA TYR A 375 15.03 10.30 7.53
C TYR A 375 13.71 9.64 7.16
N MET A 376 12.59 10.20 7.62
CA MET A 376 11.26 9.66 7.37
C MET A 376 10.61 10.25 6.13
N LEU A 377 9.91 9.41 5.36
CA LEU A 377 9.18 9.79 4.15
C LEU A 377 7.73 9.29 4.22
N THR A 378 6.73 10.09 3.83
CA THR A 378 5.34 9.62 3.79
C THR A 378 4.56 10.30 2.68
N GLY A 379 3.81 9.50 1.92
CA GLY A 379 2.96 9.99 0.84
C GLY A 379 1.73 10.69 1.37
N ASP A 380 1.29 11.76 0.71
CA ASP A 380 0.07 12.51 1.08
C ASP A 380 -1.22 11.71 0.87
N TYR A 381 -1.23 10.71 -0.01
CA TYR A 381 -2.37 9.82 -0.25
C TYR A 381 -2.43 8.60 0.71
N ASP A 382 -1.48 8.48 1.64
CA ASP A 382 -1.48 7.40 2.63
C ASP A 382 -2.45 7.71 3.78
N TRP A 383 -3.60 7.03 3.80
CA TRP A 383 -4.52 7.10 4.92
C TRP A 383 -4.16 6.14 6.06
N SER A 384 -3.37 5.09 5.81
CA SER A 384 -3.01 4.09 6.83
C SER A 384 -2.00 4.67 7.82
N THR A 385 -0.90 5.23 7.32
CA THR A 385 0.06 5.98 8.12
C THR A 385 0.11 7.41 7.61
N THR A 386 -0.76 8.28 8.13
CA THR A 386 -0.89 9.65 7.58
C THR A 386 0.41 10.45 7.73
N PRO A 387 0.68 11.41 6.82
CA PRO A 387 1.81 12.32 6.95
C PRO A 387 1.92 12.99 8.31
N GLU A 388 0.78 13.30 8.95
CA GLU A 388 0.72 13.93 10.26
C GLU A 388 1.24 13.00 11.36
N LEU A 389 0.91 11.70 11.31
CA LEU A 389 1.40 10.68 12.25
C LEU A 389 2.91 10.46 12.09
N SER A 390 3.39 10.35 10.85
CA SER A 390 4.81 10.23 10.56
C SER A 390 5.59 11.47 11.00
N ALA A 391 5.07 12.67 10.72
CA ALA A 391 5.68 13.92 11.16
C ALA A 391 5.70 14.05 12.70
N ALA A 392 4.63 13.62 13.38
CA ALA A 392 4.58 13.59 14.85
C ALA A 392 5.62 12.65 15.44
N THR A 393 5.80 11.48 14.84
CA THR A 393 6.85 10.53 15.21
C THR A 393 8.25 11.13 15.01
N ALA A 394 8.52 11.69 13.82
CA ALA A 394 9.83 12.29 13.52
C ALA A 394 10.21 13.41 14.50
N ARG A 395 9.23 14.25 14.90
CA ARG A 395 9.47 15.33 15.88
C ARG A 395 9.92 14.83 17.25
N LYS A 396 9.60 13.59 17.62
CA LYS A 396 10.02 12.98 18.89
C LYS A 396 11.47 12.48 18.86
N ILE A 397 12.03 12.25 17.67
CA ILE A 397 13.37 11.71 17.50
C ILE A 397 14.35 12.88 17.32
N PRO A 398 15.23 13.16 18.29
CA PRO A 398 16.21 14.23 18.15
C PRO A 398 17.09 14.00 16.92
N GLY A 399 17.19 14.98 16.01
CA GLY A 399 18.03 14.89 14.80
C GLY A 399 17.41 14.16 13.61
N ALA A 400 16.20 13.60 13.73
CA ALA A 400 15.50 13.02 12.59
C ALA A 400 14.98 14.10 11.63
N LYS A 401 14.87 13.73 10.34
CA LYS A 401 14.19 14.53 9.32
C LYS A 401 12.90 13.86 8.86
N PHE A 402 11.96 14.67 8.39
CA PHE A 402 10.73 14.21 7.77
C PHE A 402 10.41 15.03 6.52
N THR A 403 9.99 14.35 5.46
CA THR A 403 9.46 14.97 4.26
C THR A 403 8.16 14.27 3.82
N LYS A 404 7.10 15.06 3.67
CA LYS A 404 5.87 14.63 3.02
C LYS A 404 6.12 14.57 1.50
N MET A 405 5.72 13.47 0.86
CA MET A 405 5.90 13.23 -0.56
C MET A 405 4.60 13.52 -1.30
N GLU A 406 4.53 14.68 -1.96
CA GLU A 406 3.32 15.12 -2.66
C GLU A 406 2.98 14.21 -3.85
N GLY A 407 1.69 13.88 -4.00
CA GLY A 407 1.11 13.02 -5.03
C GLY A 407 1.56 11.56 -4.99
N LEU A 408 2.00 11.06 -3.83
CA LEU A 408 2.39 9.66 -3.61
C LEU A 408 1.51 9.07 -2.51
N GLY A 409 1.17 7.79 -2.63
CA GLY A 409 0.42 7.04 -1.63
C GLY A 409 1.32 6.19 -0.73
N HIS A 410 0.75 5.07 -0.31
CA HIS A 410 1.36 4.13 0.63
C HIS A 410 2.44 3.23 0.00
N PHE A 411 2.50 3.15 -1.34
CA PHE A 411 3.40 2.24 -2.06
C PHE A 411 4.38 2.99 -2.96
N PRO A 412 5.09 4.02 -2.47
CA PRO A 412 5.76 5.00 -3.32
C PRO A 412 6.81 4.38 -4.26
N ALA A 413 7.53 3.35 -3.80
CA ALA A 413 8.54 2.66 -4.59
C ALA A 413 7.98 1.90 -5.81
N THR A 414 6.72 1.51 -5.76
CA THR A 414 6.07 0.71 -6.81
C THR A 414 5.06 1.52 -7.60
N GLU A 415 4.20 2.30 -6.92
CA GLU A 415 3.13 3.03 -7.57
C GLU A 415 3.67 4.16 -8.47
N ASN A 416 4.80 4.76 -8.11
CA ASN A 416 5.47 5.75 -8.94
C ASN A 416 6.97 5.87 -8.57
N PRO A 417 7.81 4.93 -9.06
CA PRO A 417 9.23 4.89 -8.72
C PRO A 417 9.98 6.15 -9.14
N SER A 418 9.66 6.72 -10.31
CA SER A 418 10.33 7.91 -10.82
C SER A 418 10.12 9.14 -9.94
N ARG A 419 8.91 9.33 -9.40
CA ARG A 419 8.62 10.40 -8.43
C ARG A 419 9.25 10.08 -7.07
N PHE A 420 9.14 8.85 -6.59
CA PHE A 420 9.71 8.44 -5.30
C PHE A 420 11.22 8.62 -5.22
N VAL A 421 11.96 8.27 -6.29
CA VAL A 421 13.42 8.39 -6.33
C VAL A 421 13.89 9.82 -6.05
N ARG A 422 13.13 10.85 -6.44
CA ARG A 422 13.50 12.25 -6.16
C ARG A 422 13.56 12.55 -4.65
N TYR A 423 12.67 11.93 -3.88
CA TYR A 423 12.65 12.06 -2.41
C TYR A 423 13.66 11.12 -1.76
N LEU A 424 13.73 9.87 -2.23
CA LEU A 424 14.66 8.87 -1.71
C LEU A 424 16.12 9.31 -1.88
N ALA A 425 16.49 9.88 -3.03
CA ALA A 425 17.85 10.36 -3.27
C ALA A 425 18.26 11.45 -2.27
N GLN A 426 17.36 12.37 -1.93
CA GLN A 426 17.60 13.40 -0.91
C GLN A 426 17.78 12.79 0.49
N ALA A 427 16.96 11.79 0.83
CA ALA A 427 17.06 11.08 2.10
C ALA A 427 18.38 10.30 2.20
N VAL A 428 18.76 9.60 1.12
CA VAL A 428 20.04 8.88 1.01
C VAL A 428 21.23 9.83 1.16
N ASP A 429 21.25 10.94 0.43
CA ASP A 429 22.35 11.90 0.49
C ASP A 429 22.51 12.46 1.90
N TYR A 430 21.39 12.78 2.58
CA TYR A 430 21.41 13.23 3.96
C TYR A 430 22.00 12.17 4.90
N VAL A 431 21.46 10.95 4.91
CA VAL A 431 21.91 9.94 5.89
C VAL A 431 23.36 9.51 5.62
N VAL A 432 23.79 9.47 4.36
CA VAL A 432 25.19 9.18 4.00
C VAL A 432 26.12 10.28 4.49
N GLU A 433 25.70 11.55 4.44
CA GLU A 433 26.49 12.63 5.00
C GLU A 433 26.57 12.56 6.53
N GLU A 434 25.45 12.28 7.20
CA GLU A 434 25.43 12.13 8.67
C GLU A 434 26.25 10.93 9.14
N MET A 435 26.22 9.80 8.42
CA MET A 435 27.05 8.62 8.71
C MET A 435 28.55 8.90 8.65
N LYS A 436 28.99 9.91 7.89
CA LYS A 436 30.41 10.33 7.84
C LYS A 436 30.80 11.19 9.04
N LYS A 437 29.82 11.79 9.73
CA LYS A 437 30.01 12.60 10.94
C LYS A 437 30.00 11.72 12.20
N SER A 438 29.41 10.53 12.12
CA SER A 438 29.40 9.53 13.19
C SER A 438 30.82 9.15 13.60
N PRO A 439 31.14 9.15 14.90
CA PRO A 439 32.48 8.86 15.43
C PRO A 439 32.96 7.41 15.21
#